data_AF-A0A401RB82-F1
#
_entry.id   AF-A0A401RB82-F1
#
_cell.length_a   1.000
_cell.length_b   1.000
_cell.length_c   1.000
_cell.angle_alpha   90.00
_cell.angle_beta   90.00
_cell.angle_gamma   90.00
#
_symmetry.space_group_name_H-M   'P 1'
#
loop_
_entity.id
_entity.type
_entity.pdbx_description
1 polymer ?
#
loop_
_entity_poly.entity_id
_entity_poly.type
_entity_poly.pdbx_seq_one_letter_code
_entity_poly.pdbx_strand_id
1 'polypeptide(L)'
;MTERKPPGVSYESWVEKQIRESTERGGFEDLPGFGKPLRNLDRPYDEMWWIKEKMDREQVSFLPASLVLRKEIEDAQAAAADAPSEAALRRVLTEINGRIRAALASPPEGPPLNRVPFDVEEQARAWRERHGK
;
A
#
# COMPACT_ATOMS: atom_id res chain seq x y z
N MET A 1 -9.08 33.54 -9.32
CA MET A 1 -9.40 34.37 -8.14
C MET A 1 -10.90 34.35 -7.95
N THR A 2 -11.42 34.01 -6.77
CA THR A 2 -12.86 34.02 -6.47
C THR A 2 -13.27 35.43 -6.04
N GLU A 3 -14.31 35.98 -6.69
CA GLU A 3 -14.88 37.28 -6.33
C GLU A 3 -15.66 37.19 -5.01
N ARG A 4 -15.63 38.26 -4.21
CA ARG A 4 -16.38 38.31 -2.95
C ARG A 4 -17.87 38.55 -3.22
N LYS A 5 -18.72 37.96 -2.39
CA LYS A 5 -20.18 38.15 -2.44
C LYS A 5 -20.54 39.65 -2.34
N PRO A 6 -21.34 40.19 -3.27
CA PRO A 6 -21.86 41.55 -3.17
C PRO A 6 -22.82 41.72 -1.97
N PRO A 7 -22.89 42.92 -1.36
CA PRO A 7 -23.91 43.23 -0.36
C PRO A 7 -25.32 43.18 -0.98
N GLY A 8 -26.31 42.73 -0.21
CA GLY A 8 -27.72 42.62 -0.67
C GLY A 8 -28.06 41.35 -1.48
N VAL A 9 -27.07 40.52 -1.82
CA VAL A 9 -27.30 39.21 -2.49
C VAL A 9 -27.24 38.09 -1.45
N SER A 10 -28.12 37.09 -1.56
CA SER A 10 -28.06 35.89 -0.72
C SER A 10 -26.81 35.07 -1.03
N TYR A 11 -26.34 34.24 -0.09
CA TYR A 11 -25.17 33.40 -0.34
C TYR A 11 -25.46 32.35 -1.43
N GLU A 12 -26.64 31.73 -1.37
CA GLU A 12 -27.13 30.76 -2.33
C GLU A 12 -27.13 31.32 -3.76
N SER A 13 -27.78 32.47 -4.01
CA SER A 13 -27.85 33.07 -5.34
C SER A 13 -26.50 33.53 -5.87
N TRP A 14 -25.57 33.93 -4.99
CA TRP A 14 -24.20 34.25 -5.39
C TRP A 14 -23.41 33.00 -5.80
N VAL A 15 -23.51 31.91 -5.03
CA VAL A 15 -22.84 30.64 -5.34
C VAL A 15 -23.37 30.03 -6.63
N GLU A 16 -24.69 30.01 -6.83
CA GLU A 16 -25.32 29.53 -8.07
C GLU A 16 -24.84 30.32 -9.29
N LYS A 17 -24.76 31.65 -9.18
CA LYS A 17 -24.21 32.50 -10.24
C LYS A 17 -22.77 32.11 -10.59
N GLN A 18 -21.91 31.91 -9.58
CA GLN A 18 -20.52 31.51 -9.78
C GLN A 18 -20.37 30.10 -10.39
N ILE A 19 -21.22 29.14 -9.99
CA ILE A 19 -21.25 27.80 -10.58
C ILE A 19 -21.65 27.91 -12.05
N ARG A 20 -22.75 28.62 -12.36
CA ARG A 20 -23.25 28.79 -13.74
C ARG A 20 -22.21 29.45 -14.64
N GLU A 21 -21.64 30.58 -14.23
CA GLU A 21 -20.59 31.27 -14.99
C GLU A 21 -19.35 30.38 -15.19
N SER A 22 -19.02 29.55 -14.19
CA SER A 22 -17.92 28.59 -14.31
C SER A 22 -18.22 27.44 -15.27
N THR A 23 -19.46 26.96 -15.32
CA THR A 23 -19.90 25.96 -16.30
C THR A 23 -19.91 26.53 -17.71
N GLU A 24 -20.46 27.74 -17.91
CA GLU A 24 -20.55 28.40 -19.22
C GLU A 24 -19.16 28.63 -19.86
N ARG A 25 -18.13 28.87 -19.05
CA ARG A 25 -16.74 29.04 -19.52
C ARG A 25 -15.92 27.75 -19.57
N GLY A 26 -16.54 26.58 -19.40
CA GLY A 26 -15.85 25.29 -19.42
C GLY A 26 -14.95 25.02 -18.22
N GLY A 27 -15.14 25.73 -17.10
CA GLY A 27 -14.29 25.61 -15.90
C GLY A 27 -14.32 24.24 -15.21
N PHE A 28 -15.23 23.34 -15.63
CA PHE A 28 -15.32 21.96 -15.16
C PHE A 28 -14.82 20.93 -16.19
N GLU A 29 -14.49 21.34 -17.41
CA GLU A 29 -14.12 20.43 -18.50
C GLU A 29 -12.75 19.75 -18.28
N ASP A 30 -11.84 20.43 -17.57
CA ASP A 30 -10.50 19.91 -17.22
C ASP A 30 -10.50 19.13 -15.88
N LEU A 31 -11.67 18.83 -15.31
CA LEU A 31 -11.71 18.07 -14.07
C LEU A 31 -11.37 16.59 -14.29
N PRO A 32 -10.62 15.97 -13.35
CA PRO A 32 -10.42 14.53 -13.35
C PRO A 32 -11.77 13.79 -13.31
N GLY A 33 -12.10 13.12 -14.42
CA GLY A 33 -13.37 12.38 -14.54
C GLY A 33 -14.42 13.05 -15.41
N PHE A 34 -14.20 14.27 -15.92
CA PHE A 34 -15.13 14.92 -16.84
C PHE A 34 -15.38 14.04 -18.07
N GLY A 35 -16.65 13.75 -18.35
CA GLY A 35 -17.09 12.88 -19.46
C GLY A 35 -16.74 11.40 -19.31
N LYS A 36 -16.11 10.97 -18.22
CA LYS A 36 -15.75 9.57 -17.97
C LYS A 36 -16.88 8.86 -17.21
N PRO A 37 -17.11 7.56 -17.45
CA PRO A 37 -18.02 6.77 -16.62
C PRO A 37 -17.64 6.85 -15.14
N LEU A 38 -18.66 6.79 -14.27
CA LEU A 38 -18.43 6.70 -12.83
C LEU A 38 -17.59 5.44 -12.54
N ARG A 39 -16.45 5.64 -11.87
CA ARG A 39 -15.60 4.52 -11.44
C ARG A 39 -16.38 3.66 -10.47
N ASN A 40 -16.24 2.34 -10.60
CA ASN A 40 -16.83 1.35 -9.68
C ASN A 40 -18.36 1.32 -9.64
N LEU A 41 -19.07 1.84 -10.65
CA LEU A 41 -20.53 1.80 -10.72
C LEU A 41 -21.10 0.37 -10.68
N ASP A 42 -20.37 -0.60 -11.24
CA ASP A 42 -20.77 -2.01 -11.28
C ASP A 42 -20.41 -2.79 -10.00
N ARG A 43 -19.84 -2.14 -8.98
CA ARG A 43 -19.45 -2.80 -7.74
C ARG A 43 -20.55 -2.66 -6.68
N PRO A 44 -20.74 -3.68 -5.82
CA PRO A 44 -21.60 -3.54 -4.65
C PRO A 44 -21.19 -2.33 -3.80
N TYR A 45 -22.17 -1.63 -3.23
CA TYR A 45 -21.91 -0.53 -2.32
C TYR A 45 -21.14 -1.03 -1.09
N ASP A 46 -20.05 -0.34 -0.78
CA ASP A 46 -19.17 -0.60 0.35
C ASP A 46 -19.05 0.70 1.14
N GLU A 47 -19.48 0.72 2.40
CA GLU A 47 -19.43 1.93 3.24
C GLU A 47 -18.02 2.53 3.36
N MET A 48 -16.98 1.70 3.18
CA MET A 48 -15.57 2.08 3.25
C MET A 48 -14.97 2.46 1.89
N TRP A 49 -15.78 2.59 0.83
CA TRP A 49 -15.30 2.81 -0.55
C TRP A 49 -14.34 4.01 -0.67
N TRP A 50 -14.69 5.13 -0.03
CA TRP A 50 -13.92 6.38 -0.13
C TRP A 50 -12.61 6.31 0.67
N ILE A 51 -12.58 5.55 1.77
CA ILE A 51 -11.37 5.30 2.56
C ILE A 51 -10.41 4.45 1.73
N LYS A 52 -10.92 3.37 1.13
CA LYS A 52 -10.11 2.49 0.26
C LYS A 52 -9.57 3.24 -0.95
N GLU A 53 -10.39 4.08 -1.60
CA GLU A 53 -9.93 4.91 -2.73
C GLU A 53 -8.92 5.98 -2.28
N LYS A 54 -9.09 6.58 -1.10
CA LYS A 54 -8.12 7.53 -0.53
C LYS A 54 -6.79 6.85 -0.22
N MET A 55 -6.83 5.69 0.42
CA MET A 55 -5.66 4.87 0.74
C MET A 55 -4.91 4.48 -0.54
N ASP A 56 -5.61 4.00 -1.56
CA ASP A 56 -5.02 3.68 -2.87
C ASP A 56 -4.41 4.93 -3.53
N ARG A 57 -5.16 6.04 -3.59
CA ARG A 57 -4.68 7.30 -4.18
C ARG A 57 -3.43 7.85 -3.49
N GLU A 58 -3.32 7.68 -2.17
CA GLU A 58 -2.18 8.17 -1.39
C GLU A 58 -1.11 7.09 -1.15
N GLN A 59 -1.29 5.90 -1.73
CA GLN A 59 -0.40 4.75 -1.53
C GLN A 59 -0.19 4.43 -0.04
N VAL A 60 -1.23 4.62 0.77
CA VAL A 60 -1.25 4.32 2.19
C VAL A 60 -1.78 2.91 2.38
N SER A 61 -0.99 2.06 3.04
CA SER A 61 -1.42 0.74 3.47
C SER A 61 -1.18 0.58 4.97
N PHE A 62 -2.18 0.03 5.66
CA PHE A 62 -2.04 -0.38 7.06
C PHE A 62 -1.97 -1.91 7.09
N LEU A 63 -0.75 -2.45 7.06
CA LEU A 63 -0.52 -3.86 7.30
C LEU A 63 -0.27 -4.07 8.80
N PRO A 64 -1.01 -4.96 9.48
CA PRO A 64 -0.66 -5.39 10.82
C PRO A 64 0.80 -5.87 10.88
N ALA A 65 1.45 -5.69 12.03
CA ALA A 65 2.86 -6.02 12.22
C ALA A 65 3.18 -7.48 11.83
N SER A 66 2.26 -8.42 12.04
CA SER A 66 2.45 -9.81 11.62
C SER A 66 2.49 -9.99 10.10
N LEU A 67 1.73 -9.21 9.32
CA LEU A 67 1.76 -9.27 7.85
C LEU A 67 2.99 -8.57 7.28
N VAL A 68 3.44 -7.48 7.91
CA VAL A 68 4.73 -6.85 7.57
C VAL A 68 5.85 -7.88 7.71
N LEU A 69 5.91 -8.59 8.85
CA LEU A 69 6.93 -9.62 9.06
C LEU A 69 6.84 -10.76 8.06
N ARG A 70 5.64 -11.20 7.65
CA ARG A 70 5.53 -12.21 6.58
C ARG A 70 6.16 -11.75 5.27
N LYS A 71 5.93 -10.49 4.88
CA LYS A 71 6.52 -9.93 3.66
C LYS A 71 8.05 -9.86 3.77
N GLU A 72 8.57 -9.42 4.91
CA GLU A 72 10.02 -9.39 5.15
C GLU A 72 10.66 -10.78 5.12
N ILE A 73 9.94 -11.82 5.58
CA ILE A 73 10.40 -13.21 5.49
C ILE A 73 10.51 -13.66 4.03
N GLU A 74 9.51 -13.33 3.20
CA GLU A 74 9.51 -13.63 1.77
C GLU A 74 10.65 -12.90 1.05
N ASP A 75 10.86 -11.63 1.37
CA ASP A 75 11.94 -10.82 0.79
C ASP A 75 13.32 -11.30 1.22
N ALA A 76 13.49 -11.66 2.50
CA ALA A 76 14.73 -12.24 3.00
C ALA A 76 15.04 -13.58 2.32
N GLN A 77 14.03 -14.41 2.06
CA GLN A 77 14.22 -15.67 1.34
C GLN A 77 14.65 -15.44 -0.11
N ALA A 78 14.04 -14.49 -0.81
CA ALA A 78 14.43 -14.12 -2.17
C ALA A 78 15.87 -13.55 -2.20
N ALA A 79 16.17 -12.61 -1.31
CA ALA A 79 17.50 -12.01 -1.21
C ALA A 79 18.59 -13.04 -0.82
N ALA A 80 18.26 -14.02 0.02
CA ALA A 80 19.15 -15.12 0.35
C ALA A 80 19.43 -16.02 -0.88
N ALA A 81 18.42 -16.28 -1.70
CA ALA A 81 18.57 -17.08 -2.93
C ALA A 81 19.51 -16.40 -3.94
N ASP A 82 19.43 -15.08 -4.06
CA ASP A 82 20.25 -14.26 -4.99
C ASP A 82 21.53 -13.71 -4.33
N ALA A 83 21.86 -14.16 -3.13
CA ALA A 83 22.98 -13.62 -2.38
C ALA A 83 24.33 -13.85 -3.13
N PRO A 84 25.25 -12.86 -3.15
CA PRO A 84 26.51 -12.95 -3.88
C PRO A 84 27.54 -13.90 -3.23
N SER A 85 27.26 -14.40 -2.03
CA SER A 85 28.10 -15.37 -1.33
C SER A 85 27.29 -16.13 -0.29
N GLU A 86 27.75 -17.33 0.07
CA GLU A 86 27.18 -18.12 1.16
C GLU A 86 27.17 -17.33 2.48
N ALA A 87 28.22 -16.54 2.76
CA ALA A 87 28.27 -15.69 3.95
C ALA A 87 27.17 -14.62 3.98
N ALA A 88 26.83 -14.04 2.81
CA ALA A 88 25.73 -13.09 2.69
C ALA A 88 24.37 -13.77 2.89
N LEU A 89 24.15 -14.93 2.28
CA LEU A 89 22.95 -15.77 2.52
C LEU A 89 22.77 -16.06 4.01
N ARG A 90 23.82 -16.56 4.67
CA ARG A 90 23.79 -16.94 6.09
C ARG A 90 23.42 -15.75 6.97
N ARG A 91 23.94 -14.55 6.66
CA ARG A 91 23.62 -13.33 7.39
C ARG A 91 22.14 -12.98 7.28
N VAL A 92 21.62 -12.91 6.06
CA VAL A 92 20.21 -12.58 5.78
C VAL A 92 19.27 -13.55 6.49
N LEU A 93 19.51 -14.86 6.36
CA LEU A 93 18.68 -15.88 6.99
C LEU A 93 18.78 -15.87 8.53
N THR A 94 19.97 -15.61 9.08
CA THR A 94 20.14 -15.55 10.54
C THR A 94 19.40 -14.37 11.15
N GLU A 95 19.46 -13.21 10.49
CA GLU A 95 18.76 -11.99 10.93
C GLU A 95 17.25 -12.19 10.93
N ILE A 96 16.67 -12.65 9.82
CA ILE A 96 15.22 -12.87 9.74
C ILE A 96 14.77 -13.98 10.69
N ASN A 97 15.58 -15.03 10.89
CA ASN A 97 15.31 -16.07 11.89
C ASN A 97 15.25 -15.52 13.32
N GLY A 98 16.08 -14.52 13.65
CA GLY A 98 16.00 -13.82 14.94
C GLY A 98 14.64 -13.16 15.12
N ARG A 99 14.15 -12.46 14.08
CA ARG A 99 12.84 -11.79 14.08
C ARG A 99 11.68 -12.79 14.14
N ILE A 100 11.76 -13.90 13.40
CA ILE A 100 10.77 -14.98 13.47
C ILE A 100 10.69 -15.53 14.89
N ARG A 101 11.83 -15.85 15.53
CA ARG A 101 11.85 -16.37 16.90
C ARG A 101 11.26 -15.38 17.90
N ALA A 102 11.60 -14.10 17.78
CA ALA A 102 11.03 -13.05 18.63
C ALA A 102 9.51 -12.97 18.48
N ALA A 103 9.00 -13.00 17.25
CA ALA A 103 7.56 -12.96 16.97
C ALA A 103 6.82 -14.24 17.39
N LEU A 104 7.47 -15.40 17.37
CA LEU A 104 6.88 -16.64 17.91
C LEU A 104 6.83 -16.63 19.44
N ALA A 105 7.84 -16.05 20.09
CA ALA A 105 7.88 -15.90 21.54
C ALA A 105 6.92 -14.83 22.06
N SER A 106 6.76 -13.74 21.31
CA SER A 106 5.84 -12.64 21.60
C SER A 106 5.07 -12.26 20.32
N PRO A 107 3.89 -12.85 20.11
CA PRO A 107 3.10 -12.62 18.90
C PRO A 107 2.74 -11.13 18.72
N PRO A 108 3.12 -10.51 17.59
CA PRO A 108 2.76 -9.12 17.29
C PRO A 108 1.27 -9.02 16.90
N GLU A 109 0.75 -7.79 16.85
CA GLU A 109 -0.61 -7.53 16.40
C GLU A 109 -0.86 -8.09 14.98
N GLY A 110 -2.01 -8.73 14.81
CA GLY A 110 -2.52 -9.20 13.52
C GLY A 110 -2.76 -10.71 13.47
N PRO A 111 -2.99 -11.26 12.26
CA PRO A 111 -3.17 -12.70 12.06
C PRO A 111 -1.93 -13.50 12.49
N PRO A 112 -2.07 -14.79 12.89
CA PRO A 112 -0.96 -15.63 13.33
C PRO A 112 0.18 -15.71 12.29
N LEU A 113 1.45 -15.61 12.71
CA LEU A 113 2.58 -15.54 11.77
C LEU A 113 2.64 -16.75 10.82
N ASN A 114 2.38 -17.96 11.31
CA ASN A 114 2.42 -19.22 10.54
C ASN A 114 3.70 -19.41 9.71
N ARG A 115 4.85 -19.08 10.33
CA ARG A 115 6.20 -19.27 9.77
C ARG A 115 7.11 -19.86 10.83
N VAL A 116 8.11 -20.61 10.38
CA VAL A 116 9.16 -21.18 11.23
C VAL A 116 10.52 -20.65 10.77
N PRO A 117 11.52 -20.56 11.67
CA PRO A 117 12.88 -20.21 11.26
C PRO A 117 13.41 -21.17 10.20
N PHE A 118 14.14 -20.64 9.22
CA PHE A 118 14.82 -21.42 8.19
C PHE A 118 15.99 -22.23 8.79
N ASP A 119 16.21 -23.44 8.27
CA ASP A 119 17.48 -24.14 8.48
C ASP A 119 18.56 -23.50 7.58
N VAL A 120 19.51 -22.81 8.21
CA VAL A 120 20.55 -22.06 7.49
C VAL A 120 21.51 -23.01 6.75
N GLU A 121 21.78 -24.20 7.30
CA GLU A 121 22.70 -25.15 6.68
C GLU A 121 22.08 -25.81 5.45
N GLU A 122 20.78 -26.13 5.52
CA GLU A 122 20.02 -26.64 4.39
C GLU A 122 19.99 -25.62 3.25
N GLN A 123 19.67 -24.35 3.55
CA GLN A 123 19.62 -23.28 2.55
C GLN A 123 21.00 -22.98 1.95
N ALA A 124 22.06 -22.99 2.76
CA ALA A 124 23.43 -22.81 2.27
C ALA A 124 23.84 -23.93 1.31
N ARG A 125 23.45 -25.18 1.57
CA ARG A 125 23.68 -26.31 0.68
C ARG A 125 22.97 -26.12 -0.67
N ALA A 126 21.68 -25.81 -0.64
CA ALA A 126 20.89 -25.57 -1.85
C ALA A 126 21.45 -24.39 -2.67
N TRP A 127 21.93 -23.34 -2.02
CA TRP A 127 22.57 -22.21 -2.69
C TRP A 127 23.88 -22.60 -3.39
N ARG A 128 24.74 -23.40 -2.73
CA ARG A 128 25.99 -23.90 -3.33
C ARG A 128 25.70 -24.78 -4.54
N GLU A 129 24.67 -25.62 -4.51
CA GLU A 129 24.30 -26.45 -5.64
C GLU A 129 23.83 -25.63 -6.85
N ARG A 130 23.19 -24.47 -6.62
CA ARG A 130 22.74 -23.55 -7.68
C ARG A 130 23.88 -22.70 -8.25
N HIS A 131 24.84 -22.29 -7.43
CA HIS A 131 25.91 -21.34 -7.80
C HIS A 131 27.28 -22.00 -8.05
N GLY A 132 27.43 -23.28 -7.72
CA GLY A 132 28.68 -24.04 -7.85
C GLY A 132 28.87 -24.74 -9.20
N LYS A 133 28.27 -24.22 -10.28
CA LYS A 133 28.56 -24.63 -11.66
C LYS A 133 29.35 -23.56 -12.39
#